data_AF-A0A7S2VTG5-F1
#
_entry.id   AF-A0A7S2VTG5-F1
#
_cell.length_a   1.000
_cell.length_b   1.000
_cell.length_c   1.000
_cell.angle_alpha   90.00
_cell.angle_beta   90.00
_cell.angle_gamma   90.00
#
_symmetry.space_group_name_H-M   'P 1'
#
loop_
_entity.id
_entity.type
_entity.pdbx_description
1 polymer ?
#
loop_
_entity_poly.entity_id
_entity_poly.type
_entity_poly.pdbx_seq_one_letter_code
_entity_poly.pdbx_strand_id
1 'polypeptide(L)'
;MSNSLAMRKVFGGKDNKELSDEYPTYVTPDGATFAIWGFIYLFEMVLVVAQLFPSEHAEGLLASQCLWTGLSARKRLILAFLLNGVWLPVFNNERFWAALAIMAAYFATLLSVYSDVNVGVTEGVLETVALSTGIAMNASWIVVALLVNVFFCGAFVGWKDRYGVAGSVPAAVVAAAAVAAIGCERAARGGDLAWAFVAAWALRGIFRMQTFADRVRFPVPAMSKGLGLAARLGSLVVGGVMAVKAASRLWV
;
A
#
# COMPACT_ATOMS: atom_id res chain seq x y z
N MET A 1 1.59 13.16 5.54
CA MET A 1 2.54 13.74 6.53
C MET A 1 2.83 12.84 7.74
N SER A 2 1.99 11.85 8.08
CA SER A 2 2.22 11.01 9.27
C SER A 2 3.50 10.17 9.20
N ASN A 3 3.88 9.60 8.05
CA ASN A 3 5.14 8.86 7.93
C ASN A 3 6.40 9.71 8.18
N SER A 4 6.43 10.97 7.73
CA SER A 4 7.58 11.86 8.02
C SER A 4 7.67 12.21 9.51
N LEU A 5 6.54 12.26 10.22
CA LEU A 5 6.50 12.47 11.67
C LEU A 5 6.98 11.22 12.43
N ALA A 6 6.58 10.03 11.96
CA ALA A 6 7.07 8.75 12.50
C ALA A 6 8.59 8.61 12.37
N MET A 7 9.16 8.96 11.20
CA MET A 7 10.63 8.98 11.00
C MET A 7 11.37 9.96 11.93
N ARG A 8 10.69 11.01 12.40
CA ARG A 8 11.25 11.98 13.36
C ARG A 8 10.95 11.61 14.82
N LYS A 9 10.38 10.42 15.07
CA LYS A 9 9.98 9.94 16.40
C LYS A 9 9.01 10.85 17.16
N VAL A 10 8.22 11.65 16.44
CA VAL A 10 7.25 12.59 17.03
C VAL A 10 6.18 11.87 17.85
N PHE A 11 5.87 10.62 17.50
CA PHE A 11 4.87 9.80 18.19
C PHE A 11 5.44 9.01 19.40
N GLY A 12 6.71 9.23 19.75
CA GLY A 12 7.42 8.39 20.71
C GLY A 12 7.64 6.97 20.17
N GLY A 13 8.33 6.15 20.96
CA GLY A 13 8.68 4.78 20.57
C GLY A 13 9.75 4.73 19.48
N LYS A 14 9.66 3.68 18.64
CA LYS A 14 10.61 3.38 17.57
C LYS A 14 10.09 3.89 16.24
N ASP A 15 10.99 4.35 15.37
CA ASP A 15 10.60 4.68 14.00
C ASP A 15 10.36 3.42 13.14
N ASN A 16 9.80 3.59 11.94
CA ASN A 16 9.48 2.46 11.06
C ASN A 16 10.72 1.66 10.62
N LYS A 17 11.90 2.30 10.56
CA LYS A 17 13.14 1.66 10.16
C LYS A 17 13.65 0.78 11.31
N GLU A 18 13.69 1.32 12.53
CA GLU A 18 14.08 0.58 13.73
C GLU A 18 13.19 -0.65 13.95
N LEU A 19 11.88 -0.51 13.80
CA LEU A 19 10.95 -1.64 13.90
C LEU A 19 11.17 -2.68 12.81
N SER A 20 11.47 -2.27 11.58
CA SER A 20 11.78 -3.20 10.49
C SER A 20 13.10 -3.95 10.71
N ASP A 21 14.10 -3.28 11.28
CA ASP A 21 15.42 -3.86 11.56
C ASP A 21 15.34 -4.86 12.74
N GLU A 22 14.53 -4.55 13.75
CA GLU A 22 14.33 -5.40 14.93
C GLU A 22 13.40 -6.60 14.70
N TYR A 23 12.39 -6.43 13.87
CA TYR A 23 11.40 -7.44 13.54
C TYR A 23 11.42 -7.74 12.03
N PRO A 24 12.49 -8.37 11.51
CA PRO A 24 12.58 -8.68 10.10
C PRO A 24 11.44 -9.62 9.69
N THR A 25 10.79 -9.31 8.57
CA THR A 25 9.77 -10.18 7.97
C THR A 25 10.12 -10.48 6.51
N TYR A 26 9.72 -11.65 6.01
CA TYR A 26 9.97 -12.00 4.61
C TYR A 26 9.26 -11.09 3.60
N VAL A 27 8.18 -10.40 4.00
CA VAL A 27 7.37 -9.55 3.10
C VAL A 27 7.70 -8.06 3.21
N THR A 28 8.52 -7.66 4.19
CA THR A 28 8.92 -6.25 4.33
C THR A 28 9.86 -5.86 3.18
N PRO A 29 9.50 -4.86 2.35
CA PRO A 29 10.39 -4.38 1.29
C PRO A 29 11.56 -3.58 1.87
N ASP A 30 12.61 -3.36 1.08
CA ASP A 30 13.74 -2.54 1.50
C ASP A 30 13.35 -1.10 1.83
N GLY A 31 14.11 -0.45 2.70
CA GLY A 31 13.82 0.90 3.22
C GLY A 31 13.57 1.97 2.15
N ALA A 32 14.23 1.89 0.97
CA ALA A 32 13.98 2.83 -0.12
C ALA A 32 12.56 2.75 -0.69
N THR A 33 11.90 1.59 -0.55
CA THR A 33 10.52 1.37 -1.01
C THR A 33 9.52 2.26 -0.28
N PHE A 34 9.78 2.60 0.99
CA PHE A 34 8.90 3.46 1.78
C PHE A 34 8.82 4.91 1.27
N ALA A 35 9.67 5.32 0.33
CA ALA A 35 9.52 6.59 -0.39
C ALA A 35 8.19 6.69 -1.15
N ILE A 36 7.49 5.57 -1.39
CA ILE A 36 6.15 5.55 -2.01
C ILE A 36 5.14 6.42 -1.27
N TRP A 37 5.28 6.57 0.05
CA TRP A 37 4.44 7.45 0.85
C TRP A 37 4.52 8.92 0.41
N GLY A 38 5.67 9.36 -0.12
CA GLY A 38 5.81 10.70 -0.68
C GLY A 38 4.88 10.91 -1.88
N PHE A 39 4.83 9.93 -2.79
CA PHE A 39 3.93 9.98 -3.94
C PHE A 39 2.47 9.86 -3.51
N ILE A 40 2.14 8.96 -2.58
CA ILE A 40 0.77 8.81 -2.05
C ILE A 40 0.30 10.15 -1.47
N TYR A 41 1.07 10.75 -0.56
CA TYR A 41 0.68 12.03 0.05
C TYR A 41 0.62 13.19 -0.93
N LEU A 42 1.43 13.17 -1.99
CA LEU A 42 1.35 14.17 -3.05
C LEU A 42 -0.01 14.09 -3.75
N PHE A 43 -0.44 12.90 -4.20
CA PHE A 43 -1.72 12.75 -4.89
C PHE A 43 -2.93 12.87 -3.95
N GLU A 44 -2.80 12.50 -2.68
CA GLU A 44 -3.82 12.80 -1.67
C GLU A 44 -3.96 14.30 -1.40
N MET A 45 -2.86 15.06 -1.43
CA MET A 45 -2.92 16.52 -1.36
C MET A 45 -3.66 17.10 -2.57
N VAL A 46 -3.37 16.59 -3.79
CA VAL A 46 -4.11 16.98 -4.99
C VAL A 46 -5.61 16.71 -4.81
N LEU A 47 -5.99 15.54 -4.30
CA LEU A 47 -7.38 15.20 -3.97
C LEU A 47 -8.01 16.19 -2.97
N VAL A 48 -7.30 16.57 -1.91
CA VAL A 48 -7.80 17.55 -0.94
C VAL A 48 -7.99 18.93 -1.59
N VAL A 49 -7.06 19.37 -2.45
CA VAL A 49 -7.18 20.64 -3.16
C VAL A 49 -8.31 20.61 -4.19
N ALA A 50 -8.46 19.52 -4.95
CA ALA A 50 -9.52 19.34 -5.93
C ALA A 50 -10.92 19.39 -5.29
N GLN A 51 -11.03 18.91 -4.06
CA GLN A 51 -12.27 18.98 -3.27
C GLN A 51 -12.72 20.40 -2.90
N LEU A 52 -11.86 21.42 -3.01
CA LEU A 52 -12.20 22.82 -2.77
C LEU A 52 -12.87 23.48 -3.99
N PHE A 53 -12.64 22.94 -5.19
CA PHE A 53 -13.17 23.45 -6.45
C PHE A 53 -13.68 22.30 -7.33
N PRO A 54 -14.65 21.49 -6.87
CA PRO A 54 -15.13 20.34 -7.63
C PRO A 54 -15.98 20.80 -8.82
N SER A 55 -15.86 20.09 -9.94
CA SER A 55 -16.87 20.15 -11.01
C SER A 55 -18.19 19.53 -10.52
N GLU A 56 -19.29 19.75 -11.23
CA GLU A 56 -20.58 19.14 -10.89
C GLU A 56 -20.51 17.60 -10.86
N HIS A 57 -19.82 17.01 -11.84
CA HIS A 57 -19.58 15.56 -11.89
C HIS A 57 -18.75 15.07 -10.69
N ALA A 58 -17.63 15.75 -10.41
CA ALA A 58 -16.78 15.45 -9.27
C ALA A 58 -17.54 15.55 -7.94
N GLU A 59 -18.41 16.57 -7.78
CA GLU A 59 -19.25 16.71 -6.58
C GLU A 59 -20.24 15.55 -6.47
N GLY A 60 -20.85 15.12 -7.58
CA GLY A 60 -21.71 13.93 -7.63
C GLY A 60 -21.00 12.67 -7.13
N LEU A 61 -19.75 12.45 -7.58
CA LEU A 61 -18.92 11.34 -7.11
C LEU A 61 -18.57 11.47 -5.62
N LEU A 62 -18.18 12.66 -5.16
CA LEU A 62 -17.80 12.90 -3.75
C LEU A 62 -18.98 12.86 -2.77
N ALA A 63 -20.18 13.18 -3.25
CA ALA A 63 -21.43 13.13 -2.51
C ALA A 63 -22.09 11.73 -2.52
N SER A 64 -21.60 10.81 -3.36
CA SER A 64 -22.12 9.45 -3.48
C SER A 64 -22.16 8.73 -2.13
N GLN A 65 -23.32 8.17 -1.82
CA GLN A 65 -23.56 7.49 -0.54
C GLN A 65 -23.16 6.02 -0.65
N CYS A 66 -22.36 5.55 0.30
CA CYS A 66 -22.10 4.14 0.43
C CYS A 66 -23.38 3.41 0.89
N LEU A 67 -23.83 2.42 0.13
CA LEU A 67 -25.02 1.62 0.44
C LEU A 67 -25.00 1.00 1.84
N TRP A 68 -23.82 0.62 2.32
CA TRP A 68 -23.65 -0.10 3.58
C TRP A 68 -23.60 0.81 4.81
N THR A 69 -23.04 2.01 4.67
CA THR A 69 -22.77 2.90 5.80
C THR A 69 -23.63 4.17 5.79
N GLY A 70 -24.27 4.51 4.67
CA GLY A 70 -24.96 5.77 4.48
C GLY A 70 -24.05 7.00 4.58
N LEU A 71 -22.73 6.81 4.47
CA LEU A 71 -21.75 7.89 4.49
C LEU A 71 -21.35 8.26 3.07
N SER A 72 -21.27 9.56 2.81
CA SER A 72 -20.73 10.07 1.54
C SER A 72 -19.26 9.65 1.34
N ALA A 73 -18.80 9.60 0.09
CA ALA A 73 -17.39 9.36 -0.22
C ALA A 73 -16.46 10.33 0.51
N ARG A 74 -16.85 11.61 0.58
CA ARG A 74 -16.12 12.64 1.35
C ARG A 74 -15.98 12.31 2.84
N LYS A 75 -17.06 11.87 3.50
CA LYS A 75 -17.01 11.49 4.93
C LYS A 75 -16.13 10.27 5.17
N ARG A 76 -16.18 9.29 4.26
CA ARG A 76 -15.33 8.10 4.32
C ARG A 76 -13.86 8.43 4.05
N LEU A 77 -13.55 9.39 3.17
CA LEU A 77 -12.19 9.90 2.98
C LEU A 77 -11.64 10.54 4.26
N ILE A 78 -12.44 11.36 4.95
CA ILE A 78 -12.04 11.94 6.24
C ILE A 78 -11.74 10.82 7.25
N LEU A 79 -12.62 9.83 7.37
CA LEU A 79 -12.39 8.68 8.24
C LEU A 79 -11.11 7.92 7.86
N ALA A 80 -10.87 7.70 6.57
CA ALA A 80 -9.66 7.05 6.08
C ALA A 80 -8.40 7.83 6.46
N PHE A 81 -8.40 9.16 6.32
CA PHE A 81 -7.26 10.00 6.72
C PHE A 81 -7.04 10.05 8.23
N LEU A 82 -8.11 10.04 9.03
CA LEU A 82 -8.00 9.92 10.48
C LEU A 82 -7.37 8.58 10.87
N LEU A 83 -7.86 7.48 10.30
CA LEU A 83 -7.29 6.15 10.52
C LEU A 83 -5.82 6.08 10.05
N ASN A 84 -5.47 6.72 8.92
CA ASN A 84 -4.08 6.88 8.46
C ASN A 84 -3.19 7.60 9.48
N GLY A 85 -3.74 8.62 10.16
CA GLY A 85 -3.03 9.36 11.20
C GLY A 85 -2.83 8.56 12.48
N VAL A 86 -3.77 7.66 12.82
CA VAL A 86 -3.77 6.92 14.09
C VAL A 86 -2.94 5.64 14.05
N TRP A 87 -2.90 4.91 12.94
CA TRP A 87 -2.25 3.59 12.94
C TRP A 87 -0.73 3.65 13.18
N LEU A 88 -0.03 4.68 12.68
CA LEU A 88 1.43 4.83 12.84
C LEU A 88 1.83 5.00 14.31
N PRO A 89 1.26 5.95 15.09
CA PRO A 89 1.53 6.04 16.52
C PRO A 89 1.33 4.71 17.27
N VAL A 90 0.27 3.97 16.94
CA VAL A 90 -0.01 2.67 17.57
C VAL A 90 1.03 1.61 17.17
N PHE A 91 1.44 1.60 15.90
CA PHE A 91 2.47 0.71 15.37
C PHE A 91 3.87 1.04 15.92
N ASN A 92 4.25 2.32 16.00
CA ASN A 92 5.53 2.81 16.52
C ASN A 92 5.73 2.52 18.01
N ASN A 93 4.63 2.33 18.74
CA ASN A 93 4.62 1.89 20.14
C ASN A 93 4.40 0.37 20.27
N GLU A 94 4.69 -0.40 19.21
CA GLU A 94 4.75 -1.87 19.22
C GLU A 94 3.42 -2.56 19.56
N ARG A 95 2.29 -1.84 19.45
CA ARG A 95 0.95 -2.40 19.65
C ARG A 95 0.42 -3.01 18.35
N PHE A 96 1.13 -4.01 17.83
CA PHE A 96 0.93 -4.56 16.48
C PHE A 96 -0.49 -5.09 16.21
N TRP A 97 -1.11 -5.79 17.17
CA TRP A 97 -2.49 -6.26 17.06
C TRP A 97 -3.52 -5.13 16.93
N ALA A 98 -3.36 -4.08 17.74
CA ALA A 98 -4.21 -2.90 17.65
C ALA A 98 -3.95 -2.14 16.34
N ALA A 99 -2.69 -2.01 15.93
CA ALA A 99 -2.32 -1.42 14.65
C ALA A 99 -2.90 -2.21 13.47
N LEU A 100 -2.97 -3.55 13.56
CA LEU A 100 -3.55 -4.41 12.53
C LEU A 100 -5.05 -4.17 12.42
N ALA A 101 -5.77 -4.08 13.54
CA ALA A 101 -7.20 -3.77 13.55
C ALA A 101 -7.49 -2.38 12.95
N ILE A 102 -6.70 -1.37 13.31
CA ILE A 102 -6.85 0.00 12.77
C ILE A 102 -6.53 0.04 11.28
N MET A 103 -5.45 -0.63 10.83
CA MET A 103 -5.13 -0.71 9.41
C MET A 103 -6.16 -1.50 8.61
N ALA A 104 -6.78 -2.53 9.18
CA ALA A 104 -7.87 -3.26 8.52
C ALA A 104 -9.10 -2.36 8.33
N ALA A 105 -9.49 -1.60 9.37
CA ALA A 105 -10.56 -0.62 9.28
C ALA A 105 -10.22 0.50 8.27
N TYR A 106 -8.98 0.96 8.26
CA TYR A 106 -8.47 1.93 7.31
C TYR A 106 -8.59 1.41 5.87
N PHE A 107 -8.12 0.20 5.62
CA PHE A 107 -8.18 -0.42 4.31
C PHE A 107 -9.62 -0.64 3.83
N ALA A 108 -10.50 -1.14 4.70
CA ALA A 108 -11.91 -1.30 4.38
C ALA A 108 -12.57 0.04 4.03
N THR A 109 -12.24 1.10 4.75
CA THR A 109 -12.73 2.46 4.47
C THR A 109 -12.22 2.97 3.13
N LEU A 110 -10.92 2.80 2.83
CA LEU A 110 -10.34 3.17 1.54
C LEU A 110 -10.95 2.40 0.37
N LEU A 111 -11.11 1.08 0.51
CA LEU A 111 -11.75 0.25 -0.51
C LEU A 111 -13.19 0.65 -0.76
N SER A 112 -13.90 1.02 0.30
CA SER A 112 -15.25 1.56 0.17
C SER A 112 -15.24 2.87 -0.65
N VAL A 113 -14.33 3.81 -0.38
CA VAL A 113 -14.26 5.02 -1.21
C VAL A 113 -13.88 4.68 -2.64
N TYR A 114 -12.90 3.80 -2.82
CA TYR A 114 -12.41 3.37 -4.13
C TYR A 114 -13.52 2.70 -4.98
N SER A 115 -14.49 2.01 -4.37
CA SER A 115 -15.61 1.44 -5.15
C SER A 115 -16.46 2.53 -5.82
N ASP A 116 -16.49 3.72 -5.25
CA ASP A 116 -17.34 4.82 -5.71
C ASP A 116 -16.55 5.87 -6.49
N VAL A 117 -15.26 6.03 -6.19
CA VAL A 117 -14.33 6.97 -6.85
C VAL A 117 -13.12 6.20 -7.36
N ASN A 118 -13.16 5.82 -8.63
CA ASN A 118 -12.08 5.12 -9.32
C ASN A 118 -11.93 5.58 -10.78
N VAL A 119 -10.85 5.15 -11.42
CA VAL A 119 -10.52 5.47 -12.82
C VAL A 119 -11.62 5.11 -13.84
N GLY A 120 -12.53 4.19 -13.50
CA GLY A 120 -13.63 3.79 -14.39
C GLY A 120 -14.80 4.77 -14.42
N VAL A 121 -14.90 5.69 -13.45
CA VAL A 121 -16.02 6.63 -13.30
C VAL A 121 -15.61 8.11 -13.39
N THR A 122 -14.33 8.42 -13.22
CA THR A 122 -13.79 9.79 -13.41
C THR A 122 -13.71 10.17 -14.89
N GLU A 123 -13.89 11.44 -15.22
CA GLU A 123 -13.84 11.92 -16.61
C GLU A 123 -12.49 12.55 -16.97
N GLY A 124 -11.81 11.94 -17.94
CA GLY A 124 -10.54 12.44 -18.44
C GLY A 124 -9.38 12.32 -17.44
N VAL A 125 -8.17 12.63 -17.94
CA VAL A 125 -6.92 12.40 -17.18
C VAL A 125 -6.81 13.30 -15.96
N LEU A 126 -7.23 14.56 -16.05
CA LEU A 126 -7.11 15.52 -14.96
C LEU A 126 -7.98 15.13 -13.76
N GLU A 127 -9.23 14.71 -13.99
CA GLU A 127 -10.10 14.27 -12.90
C GLU A 127 -9.64 12.93 -12.31
N THR A 128 -9.18 11.98 -13.14
CA THR A 128 -8.58 10.73 -12.64
C THR A 128 -7.37 11.00 -11.74
N VAL A 129 -6.49 11.91 -12.15
CA VAL A 129 -5.31 12.32 -11.37
C VAL A 129 -5.74 12.99 -10.07
N ALA A 130 -6.73 13.88 -10.14
CA ALA A 130 -7.19 14.65 -9.00
C ALA A 130 -7.95 13.82 -7.97
N LEU A 131 -8.86 12.95 -8.40
CA LEU A 131 -9.81 12.28 -7.50
C LEU A 131 -9.43 10.83 -7.18
N SER A 132 -8.99 10.06 -8.18
CA SER A 132 -8.83 8.61 -8.02
C SER A 132 -7.39 8.18 -7.72
N THR A 133 -6.39 8.84 -8.29
CA THR A 133 -5.00 8.37 -8.27
C THR A 133 -4.44 8.23 -6.86
N GLY A 134 -4.64 9.23 -5.99
CA GLY A 134 -4.17 9.16 -4.59
C GLY A 134 -4.83 8.01 -3.80
N ILE A 135 -6.13 7.81 -3.99
CA ILE A 135 -6.92 6.75 -3.35
C ILE A 135 -6.41 5.36 -3.79
N ALA A 136 -6.24 5.17 -5.09
CA ALA A 136 -5.74 3.92 -5.68
C ALA A 136 -4.33 3.58 -5.21
N MET A 137 -3.42 4.57 -5.21
CA MET A 137 -2.05 4.37 -4.74
C MET A 137 -2.03 3.98 -3.26
N ASN A 138 -2.84 4.66 -2.43
CA ASN A 138 -2.89 4.37 -1.01
C ASN A 138 -3.44 2.98 -0.75
N ALA A 139 -4.60 2.65 -1.32
CA ALA A 139 -5.23 1.34 -1.16
C ALA A 139 -4.30 0.19 -1.60
N SER A 140 -3.59 0.35 -2.73
CA SER A 140 -2.59 -0.62 -3.18
C SER A 140 -1.45 -0.82 -2.18
N TRP A 141 -0.92 0.26 -1.62
CA TRP A 141 0.16 0.18 -0.62
C TRP A 141 -0.30 -0.45 0.69
N ILE A 142 -1.53 -0.18 1.12
CA ILE A 142 -2.08 -0.73 2.37
C ILE A 142 -2.26 -2.25 2.31
N VAL A 143 -2.48 -2.85 1.12
CA VAL A 143 -2.41 -4.32 0.97
C VAL A 143 -1.07 -4.85 1.46
N VAL A 144 0.03 -4.20 1.06
CA VAL A 144 1.39 -4.61 1.44
C VAL A 144 1.64 -4.34 2.93
N ALA A 145 1.22 -3.18 3.44
CA ALA A 145 1.37 -2.84 4.86
C ALA A 145 0.59 -3.79 5.78
N LEU A 146 -0.61 -4.23 5.36
CA LEU A 146 -1.39 -5.24 6.07
C LEU A 146 -0.68 -6.59 6.09
N LEU A 147 -0.15 -7.04 4.96
CA LEU A 147 0.62 -8.28 4.88
C LEU A 147 1.84 -8.23 5.81
N VAL A 148 2.58 -7.12 5.80
CA VAL A 148 3.68 -6.89 6.73
C VAL A 148 3.20 -7.00 8.17
N ASN A 149 2.14 -6.29 8.56
CA ASN A 149 1.67 -6.32 9.96
C ASN A 149 1.12 -7.70 10.37
N VAL A 150 0.50 -8.46 9.47
CA VAL A 150 0.14 -9.87 9.74
C VAL A 150 1.38 -10.70 10.07
N PHE A 151 2.49 -10.51 9.36
CA PHE A 151 3.75 -11.19 9.67
C PHE A 151 4.32 -10.72 11.02
N PHE A 152 4.27 -9.43 11.33
CA PHE A 152 4.65 -8.91 12.66
C PHE A 152 3.84 -9.60 13.77
N CYS A 153 2.50 -9.58 13.69
CA CYS A 153 1.63 -10.26 14.66
C CYS A 153 1.93 -11.76 14.78
N GLY A 154 2.18 -12.42 13.65
CA GLY A 154 2.64 -13.80 13.60
C GLY A 154 3.93 -14.04 14.39
N ALA A 155 4.89 -13.13 14.27
CA ALA A 155 6.15 -13.17 14.99
C ALA A 155 5.95 -13.17 16.52
N PHE A 156 4.94 -12.44 17.03
CA PHE A 156 4.61 -12.37 18.46
C PHE A 156 4.03 -13.66 19.03
N VAL A 157 3.40 -14.49 18.18
CA VAL A 157 2.90 -15.81 18.57
C VAL A 157 3.90 -16.93 18.22
N GLY A 158 5.15 -16.58 17.92
CA GLY A 158 6.23 -17.52 17.67
C GLY A 158 6.38 -17.97 16.22
N TRP A 159 5.64 -17.40 15.27
CA TRP A 159 5.81 -17.68 13.83
C TRP A 159 7.05 -16.96 13.27
N LYS A 160 8.22 -17.50 13.62
CA LYS A 160 9.55 -17.06 13.16
C LYS A 160 10.35 -18.27 12.68
N ASP A 161 11.26 -18.04 11.75
CA ASP A 161 12.24 -19.05 11.36
C ASP A 161 13.43 -19.12 12.33
N ARG A 162 14.38 -20.02 12.05
CA ARG A 162 15.61 -20.21 12.85
C ARG A 162 16.54 -19.00 12.91
N TYR A 163 16.32 -17.99 12.06
CA TYR A 163 17.10 -16.76 12.00
C TYR A 163 16.35 -15.59 12.65
N GLY A 164 15.18 -15.85 13.26
CA GLY A 164 14.35 -14.83 13.89
C GLY A 164 13.48 -14.02 12.92
N VAL A 165 13.43 -14.39 11.64
CA VAL A 165 12.61 -13.71 10.63
C VAL A 165 11.17 -14.18 10.73
N ALA A 166 10.24 -13.23 10.83
CA ALA A 166 8.82 -13.51 10.92
C ALA A 166 8.28 -14.14 9.62
N GLY A 167 7.44 -15.16 9.77
CA GLY A 167 6.77 -15.83 8.66
C GLY A 167 7.52 -17.04 8.11
N SER A 168 7.24 -17.36 6.84
CA SER A 168 7.96 -18.39 6.09
C SER A 168 8.11 -17.99 4.62
N VAL A 169 9.13 -18.53 3.94
CA VAL A 169 9.34 -18.28 2.50
C VAL A 169 8.10 -18.63 1.66
N PRO A 170 7.43 -19.80 1.82
CA PRO A 170 6.22 -20.10 1.05
C PRO A 170 5.09 -19.10 1.30
N ALA A 171 4.85 -18.69 2.55
CA ALA A 171 3.82 -17.69 2.85
C ALA A 171 4.14 -16.34 2.20
N ALA A 172 5.40 -15.93 2.19
CA ALA A 172 5.84 -14.71 1.53
C ALA A 172 5.73 -14.77 0.00
N VAL A 173 5.98 -15.95 -0.61
CA VAL A 173 5.76 -16.15 -2.05
C VAL A 173 4.29 -16.02 -2.40
N VAL A 174 3.39 -16.61 -1.60
CA VAL A 174 1.93 -16.47 -1.77
C VAL A 174 1.51 -15.02 -1.62
N ALA A 175 2.03 -14.30 -0.61
CA ALA A 175 1.77 -12.89 -0.41
C ALA A 175 2.22 -12.02 -1.60
N ALA A 176 3.44 -12.25 -2.12
CA ALA A 176 3.95 -11.57 -3.30
C ALA A 176 3.11 -11.89 -4.56
N ALA A 177 2.69 -13.14 -4.73
CA ALA A 177 1.82 -13.54 -5.83
C ALA A 177 0.43 -12.88 -5.73
N ALA A 178 -0.14 -12.75 -4.54
CA ALA A 178 -1.41 -12.07 -4.31
C ALA A 178 -1.34 -10.58 -4.67
N VAL A 179 -0.27 -9.88 -4.23
CA VAL A 179 -0.03 -8.46 -4.60
C VAL A 179 0.10 -8.32 -6.12
N ALA A 180 0.84 -9.22 -6.77
CA ALA A 180 0.99 -9.20 -8.23
C ALA A 180 -0.34 -9.46 -8.95
N ALA A 181 -1.11 -10.45 -8.50
CA ALA A 181 -2.41 -10.79 -9.08
C ALA A 181 -3.41 -9.63 -8.97
N ILE A 182 -3.52 -9.00 -7.80
CA ILE A 182 -4.38 -7.82 -7.59
C ILE A 182 -3.90 -6.67 -8.48
N GLY A 183 -2.60 -6.38 -8.52
CA GLY A 183 -2.05 -5.33 -9.39
C GLY A 183 -2.36 -5.55 -10.88
N CYS A 184 -2.23 -6.79 -11.35
CA CYS A 184 -2.56 -7.17 -12.73
C CYS A 184 -4.07 -7.05 -13.01
N GLU A 185 -4.92 -7.51 -12.10
CA GLU A 185 -6.37 -7.43 -12.22
C GLU A 185 -6.83 -5.98 -12.35
N ARG A 186 -6.33 -5.10 -11.47
CA ARG A 186 -6.65 -3.67 -11.45
C ARG A 186 -6.18 -2.95 -12.70
N ALA A 187 -4.97 -3.24 -13.20
CA ALA A 187 -4.50 -2.70 -14.47
C ALA A 187 -5.30 -3.24 -15.68
N ALA A 188 -5.51 -4.55 -15.77
CA ALA A 188 -6.12 -5.16 -16.96
C ALA A 188 -7.60 -4.79 -17.11
N ARG A 189 -8.38 -4.94 -16.04
CA ARG A 189 -9.84 -4.72 -16.04
C ARG A 189 -10.20 -3.27 -15.78
N GLY A 190 -9.68 -2.68 -14.70
CA GLY A 190 -9.98 -1.30 -14.31
C GLY A 190 -9.21 -0.26 -15.12
N GLY A 191 -8.05 -0.62 -15.67
CA GLY A 191 -7.13 0.36 -16.24
C GLY A 191 -6.52 1.29 -15.19
N ASP A 192 -6.45 0.82 -13.95
CA ASP A 192 -5.86 1.57 -12.84
C ASP A 192 -4.34 1.40 -12.85
N LEU A 193 -3.66 2.33 -13.53
CA LEU A 193 -2.21 2.36 -13.62
C LEU A 193 -1.57 2.76 -12.28
N ALA A 194 -2.26 3.54 -11.46
CA ALA A 194 -1.76 4.03 -10.18
C ALA A 194 -1.67 2.90 -9.16
N TRP A 195 -2.71 2.07 -9.07
CA TRP A 195 -2.70 0.86 -8.25
C TRP A 195 -1.58 -0.10 -8.66
N ALA A 196 -1.48 -0.37 -9.96
CA ALA A 196 -0.52 -1.31 -10.51
C ALA A 196 0.93 -0.84 -10.32
N PHE A 197 1.19 0.47 -10.50
CA PHE A 197 2.49 1.07 -10.21
C PHE A 197 2.94 0.79 -8.78
N VAL A 198 2.07 1.03 -7.79
CA VAL A 198 2.40 0.80 -6.37
C VAL A 198 2.63 -0.68 -6.07
N ALA A 199 1.82 -1.58 -6.64
CA ALA A 199 2.02 -3.03 -6.48
C ALA A 199 3.37 -3.48 -7.07
N ALA A 200 3.71 -3.04 -8.28
CA ALA A 200 4.99 -3.33 -8.92
C ALA A 200 6.18 -2.75 -8.14
N TRP A 201 6.02 -1.54 -7.60
CA TRP A 201 6.99 -0.85 -6.76
C TRP A 201 7.30 -1.63 -5.48
N ALA A 202 6.26 -2.07 -4.76
CA ALA A 202 6.39 -2.85 -3.54
C ALA A 202 7.08 -4.21 -3.79
N LEU A 203 6.67 -4.93 -4.83
CA LEU A 203 7.29 -6.19 -5.24
C LEU A 203 8.76 -6.00 -5.62
N ARG A 204 9.10 -4.90 -6.29
CA ARG A 204 10.49 -4.57 -6.57
C ARG A 204 11.30 -4.36 -5.28
N GLY A 205 10.68 -3.78 -4.25
CA GLY A 205 11.26 -3.61 -2.93
C GLY A 205 11.56 -4.93 -2.22
N ILE A 206 10.62 -5.88 -2.26
CA ILE A 206 10.82 -7.23 -1.72
C ILE A 206 11.97 -7.93 -2.46
N PHE A 207 12.01 -7.82 -3.79
CA PHE A 207 13.12 -8.35 -4.59
C PHE A 207 14.47 -7.76 -4.14
N ARG A 208 14.57 -6.44 -3.96
CA ARG A 208 15.81 -5.80 -3.50
C ARG A 208 16.23 -6.31 -2.12
N MET A 209 15.28 -6.41 -1.18
CA MET A 209 15.54 -6.95 0.16
C MET A 209 16.11 -8.38 0.12
N GLN A 210 15.62 -9.21 -0.79
CA GLN A 210 16.05 -10.61 -0.94
C GLN A 210 17.28 -10.80 -1.84
N THR A 211 17.86 -9.73 -2.38
CA THR A 211 18.98 -9.79 -3.35
C THR A 211 20.22 -9.05 -2.87
N PHE A 212 20.06 -7.84 -2.32
CA PHE A 212 21.17 -7.01 -1.86
C PHE A 212 21.37 -7.21 -0.38
N ALA A 213 22.50 -7.83 -0.01
CA ALA A 213 22.80 -8.14 1.38
C ALA A 213 22.98 -6.85 2.20
N ASP A 214 22.11 -6.66 3.20
CA ASP A 214 22.25 -5.64 4.23
C ASP A 214 22.02 -6.30 5.59
N ARG A 215 23.11 -6.57 6.31
CA ARG A 215 23.09 -7.28 7.60
C ARG A 215 22.31 -6.53 8.68
N VAL A 216 22.11 -5.22 8.52
CA VAL A 216 21.36 -4.41 9.50
C VAL A 216 19.86 -4.63 9.33
N ARG A 217 19.39 -4.87 8.10
CA ARG A 217 17.96 -4.89 7.77
C ARG A 217 17.37 -6.28 7.66
N PHE A 218 18.16 -7.24 7.20
CA PHE A 218 17.69 -8.60 6.98
C PHE A 218 18.82 -9.63 7.16
N PRO A 219 18.60 -10.72 7.92
CA PRO A 219 19.63 -11.74 8.10
C PRO A 219 20.04 -12.38 6.76
N VAL A 220 21.30 -12.21 6.35
CA VAL A 220 21.82 -12.74 5.07
C VAL A 220 21.58 -14.25 4.90
N PRO A 221 21.74 -15.11 5.94
CA PRO A 221 21.44 -16.54 5.83
C PRO A 221 19.97 -16.88 5.61
N ALA A 222 19.05 -15.96 5.93
CA ALA A 222 17.61 -16.13 5.75
C ALA A 222 17.14 -15.69 4.35
N MET A 223 17.99 -15.03 3.56
CA MET A 223 17.61 -14.55 2.23
C MET A 223 17.19 -15.70 1.32
N SER A 224 16.08 -15.52 0.59
CA SER A 224 15.52 -16.53 -0.30
C SER A 224 15.57 -16.09 -1.75
N LYS A 225 16.42 -16.77 -2.55
CA LYS A 225 16.49 -16.57 -4.00
C LYS A 225 15.14 -16.83 -4.67
N GLY A 226 14.37 -17.82 -4.19
CA GLY A 226 13.05 -18.15 -4.72
C GLY A 226 12.04 -17.01 -4.49
N LEU A 227 12.02 -16.44 -3.29
CA LEU A 227 11.19 -15.27 -2.99
C LEU A 227 11.62 -14.04 -3.79
N GLY A 228 12.93 -13.78 -3.87
CA GLY A 228 13.48 -12.70 -4.69
C GLY A 228 13.07 -12.83 -6.17
N LEU A 229 13.18 -14.03 -6.73
CA LEU A 229 12.75 -14.30 -8.11
C LEU A 229 11.23 -14.10 -8.29
N ALA A 230 10.41 -14.65 -7.39
CA ALA A 230 8.96 -14.49 -7.45
C ALA A 230 8.55 -13.00 -7.39
N ALA A 231 9.14 -12.22 -6.48
CA ALA A 231 8.88 -10.79 -6.35
C ALA A 231 9.34 -10.01 -7.59
N ARG A 232 10.50 -10.35 -8.16
CA ARG A 232 10.99 -9.74 -9.43
C ARG A 232 10.04 -10.01 -10.59
N LEU A 233 9.63 -11.27 -10.77
CA LEU A 233 8.71 -11.66 -11.83
C LEU A 233 7.35 -10.99 -11.64
N GLY A 234 6.80 -11.01 -10.43
CA GLY A 234 5.55 -10.30 -10.12
C GLY A 234 5.62 -8.81 -10.46
N SER A 235 6.71 -8.12 -10.08
CA SER A 235 6.94 -6.71 -10.42
C SER A 235 6.96 -6.47 -11.93
N LEU A 236 7.68 -7.30 -12.69
CA LEU A 236 7.78 -7.20 -14.14
C LEU A 236 6.45 -7.50 -14.85
N VAL A 237 5.71 -8.50 -14.39
CA VAL A 237 4.40 -8.87 -14.95
C VAL A 237 3.40 -7.74 -14.73
N VAL A 238 3.29 -7.22 -13.51
CA VAL A 238 2.41 -6.08 -13.22
C VAL A 238 2.79 -4.87 -14.07
N GLY A 239 4.09 -4.56 -14.17
CA GLY A 239 4.59 -3.47 -15.01
C GLY A 239 4.30 -3.66 -16.50
N GLY A 240 4.40 -4.90 -17.01
CA GLY A 240 4.07 -5.24 -18.38
C GLY A 240 2.58 -5.08 -18.69
N VAL A 241 1.70 -5.58 -17.82
CA VAL A 241 0.24 -5.40 -17.96
C VAL A 241 -0.13 -3.92 -17.92
N MET A 242 0.48 -3.16 -17.00
CA MET A 242 0.31 -1.71 -16.92
C MET A 242 0.74 -1.01 -18.22
N ALA A 243 1.88 -1.36 -18.79
CA ALA A 243 2.38 -0.78 -20.03
C ALA A 243 1.48 -1.10 -21.24
N VAL A 244 1.03 -2.35 -21.37
CA VAL A 244 0.09 -2.76 -22.43
C VAL A 244 -1.22 -1.97 -22.32
N LYS A 245 -1.77 -1.82 -21.11
CA LYS A 245 -2.99 -1.06 -20.91
C LYS A 245 -2.80 0.43 -21.17
N ALA A 246 -1.70 1.02 -20.72
CA ALA A 246 -1.37 2.42 -20.98
C ALA A 246 -1.26 2.70 -22.49
N ALA A 247 -0.58 1.83 -23.23
CA ALA A 247 -0.48 1.92 -24.68
C ALA A 247 -1.87 1.86 -25.34
N SER A 248 -2.73 0.92 -24.93
CA SER A 248 -4.09 0.78 -25.49
C SER A 248 -4.97 2.02 -25.36
N ARG A 249 -4.71 2.90 -24.38
CA ARG A 249 -5.45 4.16 -24.17
C ARG A 249 -4.97 5.31 -25.06
N LEU A 250 -3.78 5.21 -25.67
CA LEU A 250 -3.24 6.25 -26.56
C LEU A 250 -3.72 6.13 -28.02
N TRP A 251 -4.32 4.99 -28.37
CA TRP A 251 -4.79 4.68 -29.73
C TRP A 251 -6.32 4.85 -29.89
N VAL A 252 -7.00 5.39 -28.88
CA VAL A 252 -8.43 5.69 -28.85
C VAL A 252 -8.60 7.18 -28.63
#